data_AF-A0A8T4BY84-F1
#
_entry.id   AF-A0A8T4BY84-F1
#
_cell.length_a   1.000
_cell.length_b   1.000
_cell.length_c   1.000
_cell.angle_alpha   90.00
_cell.angle_beta   90.00
_cell.angle_gamma   90.00
#
_symmetry.space_group_name_H-M   'P 1'
#
loop_
_entity.id
_entity.type
_entity.pdbx_description
1 polymer ?
#
loop_
_entity_poly.entity_id
_entity_poly.type
_entity_poly.pdbx_seq_one_letter_code
_entity_poly.pdbx_strand_id
1 'polypeptide(L)'
;MKFAHVADCHIGGWREERLKELGLKSFEEAVNISIRENVGFVLISGDLFNSALPNIELIKRTAEILHKLKEHDINVYIIAGSHDYSSAGKTMLDVLEKAGLVENVTKIEEGKLKITIDKTNTKISGLFGLKGGLEKKYYQNLDFSEVENETGFKIFMFHTTLNEFKPKDLEYVEGLELKKLPKNFNYYAGGHVHYIYEGDYDKGKVVFPGALFPNNFKELEEFNHGSF
;
A
#
# COMPACT_ATOMS: atom_id res chain seq x y z
N MET A 1 17.30 5.44 8.93
CA MET A 1 16.84 4.15 8.38
C MET A 1 16.16 4.42 7.06
N LYS A 2 16.43 3.61 6.03
CA LYS A 2 15.76 3.69 4.73
C LYS A 2 14.68 2.61 4.65
N PHE A 3 13.54 2.90 4.04
CA PHE A 3 12.50 1.94 3.67
C PHE A 3 11.95 2.33 2.30
N ALA A 4 11.35 1.39 1.57
CA ALA A 4 10.66 1.68 0.31
C ALA A 4 9.14 1.77 0.53
N HIS A 5 8.46 2.67 -0.17
CA HIS A 5 7.01 2.82 -0.10
C HIS A 5 6.39 2.65 -1.48
N VAL A 6 5.93 1.44 -1.74
CA VAL A 6 5.24 1.09 -2.98
C VAL A 6 3.73 1.11 -2.76
N ALA A 7 2.96 1.55 -3.74
CA ALA A 7 1.51 1.42 -3.75
C ALA A 7 1.02 1.22 -5.19
N ASP A 8 -0.23 0.79 -5.35
CA ASP A 8 -0.95 0.84 -6.63
C ASP A 8 -0.17 0.16 -7.77
N CYS A 9 0.35 -1.04 -7.49
CA CYS A 9 1.12 -1.82 -8.46
C CYS A 9 0.22 -2.34 -9.59
N HIS A 10 -1.03 -2.64 -9.26
CA HIS A 10 -2.05 -3.17 -10.17
C HIS A 10 -1.53 -4.27 -11.10
N ILE A 11 -0.79 -5.25 -10.55
CA ILE A 11 -0.27 -6.37 -11.34
C ILE A 11 -1.45 -7.07 -12.03
N GLY A 12 -1.40 -7.15 -13.37
CA GLY A 12 -2.50 -7.64 -14.20
C GLY A 12 -3.54 -6.59 -14.63
N GLY A 13 -3.26 -5.30 -14.45
CA GLY A 13 -4.17 -4.18 -14.79
C GLY A 13 -4.43 -4.02 -16.28
N TRP A 14 -3.38 -4.20 -17.08
CA TRP A 14 -3.44 -4.04 -18.53
C TRP A 14 -4.00 -5.25 -19.26
N ARG A 15 -4.78 -5.00 -20.31
CA ARG A 15 -5.27 -6.03 -21.24
C ARG A 15 -4.18 -6.43 -22.23
N GLU A 16 -3.40 -5.46 -22.68
CA GLU A 16 -2.29 -5.60 -23.61
C GLU A 16 -1.14 -6.33 -22.92
N GLU A 17 -0.77 -7.49 -23.45
CA GLU A 17 0.22 -8.37 -22.81
C GLU A 17 1.58 -7.69 -22.58
N ARG A 18 1.99 -6.82 -23.51
CA ARG A 18 3.23 -6.06 -23.38
C ARG A 18 3.19 -5.07 -22.21
N LEU A 19 2.07 -4.37 -22.00
CA LEU A 19 1.93 -3.41 -20.90
C LEU A 19 1.78 -4.13 -19.56
N LYS A 20 1.09 -5.28 -19.56
CA LYS A 20 1.01 -6.17 -18.41
C LYS A 20 2.39 -6.66 -17.97
N GLU A 21 3.21 -7.10 -18.92
CA GLU A 21 4.59 -7.51 -18.68
C GLU A 21 5.44 -6.36 -18.15
N LEU A 22 5.28 -5.15 -18.69
CA LEU A 22 5.99 -3.97 -18.21
C LEU A 22 5.60 -3.62 -16.77
N GLY A 23 4.31 -3.68 -16.40
CA GLY A 23 3.89 -3.47 -15.02
C GLY A 23 4.54 -4.45 -14.03
N LEU A 24 4.63 -5.73 -14.41
CA LEU A 24 5.30 -6.74 -13.59
C LEU A 24 6.82 -6.53 -13.52
N LYS A 25 7.46 -6.10 -14.61
CA LYS A 25 8.88 -5.71 -14.61
C LYS A 25 9.15 -4.45 -13.79
N SER A 26 8.23 -3.49 -13.75
CA SER A 26 8.34 -2.32 -12.88
C SER A 26 8.32 -2.72 -11.40
N PHE A 27 7.47 -3.69 -11.04
CA PHE A 27 7.49 -4.28 -9.69
C PHE A 27 8.80 -4.99 -9.38
N GLU A 28 9.31 -5.79 -10.32
CA GLU A 28 10.62 -6.42 -10.17
C GLU A 28 11.76 -5.39 -10.00
N GLU A 29 11.74 -4.31 -10.78
CA GLU A 29 12.76 -3.26 -10.68
C GLU A 29 12.67 -2.49 -9.36
N ALA A 30 11.47 -2.19 -8.86
CA ALA A 30 11.30 -1.55 -7.55
C ALA A 30 11.87 -2.43 -6.41
N VAL A 31 11.67 -3.74 -6.50
CA VAL A 31 12.27 -4.71 -5.58
C VAL A 31 13.79 -4.75 -5.72
N ASN A 32 14.32 -4.80 -6.94
CA ASN A 32 15.77 -4.80 -7.18
C ASN A 32 16.43 -3.51 -6.65
N ILE A 33 15.79 -2.35 -6.84
CA ILE A 33 16.22 -1.07 -6.28
C ILE A 33 16.22 -1.14 -4.75
N SER A 34 15.15 -1.65 -4.14
CA SER A 34 15.03 -1.79 -2.68
C SER A 34 16.17 -2.64 -2.09
N ILE A 35 16.51 -3.75 -2.75
CA ILE A 35 17.64 -4.60 -2.38
C ILE A 35 18.97 -3.85 -2.53
N ARG A 36 19.19 -3.21 -3.70
CA ARG A 36 20.42 -2.46 -4.00
C ARG A 36 20.65 -1.31 -3.03
N GLU A 37 19.59 -0.63 -2.61
CA GLU A 37 19.62 0.47 -1.64
C GLU A 37 19.70 -0.01 -0.18
N ASN A 38 19.65 -1.33 0.05
CA ASN A 38 19.69 -1.96 1.37
C ASN A 38 18.66 -1.36 2.32
N VAL A 39 17.40 -1.33 1.88
CA VAL A 39 16.29 -0.83 2.70
C VAL A 39 16.02 -1.78 3.87
N GLY A 40 15.56 -1.23 5.00
CA GLY A 40 15.23 -2.04 6.19
C GLY A 40 13.99 -2.91 5.99
N PHE A 41 13.01 -2.40 5.25
CA PHE A 41 11.78 -3.09 4.87
C PHE A 41 11.12 -2.38 3.66
N VAL A 42 10.13 -3.04 3.07
CA VAL A 42 9.27 -2.52 2.00
C VAL A 42 7.83 -2.40 2.52
N LEU A 43 7.18 -1.29 2.22
CA LEU A 43 5.75 -1.08 2.43
C LEU A 43 5.01 -1.24 1.10
N ILE A 44 3.89 -1.96 1.10
CA ILE A 44 2.94 -2.04 -0.01
C ILE A 44 1.59 -1.51 0.47
N SER A 45 1.27 -0.26 0.13
CA SER A 45 0.08 0.46 0.62
C SER A 45 -1.19 0.16 -0.21
N GLY A 46 -1.41 -1.10 -0.53
CA GLY A 46 -2.59 -1.59 -1.25
C GLY A 46 -2.46 -1.62 -2.77
N ASP A 47 -3.45 -2.29 -3.38
CA ASP A 47 -3.57 -2.57 -4.81
C ASP A 47 -2.31 -3.19 -5.41
N LEU A 48 -1.77 -4.22 -4.73
CA LEU A 48 -0.70 -5.05 -5.28
C LEU A 48 -1.17 -5.71 -6.59
N PHE A 49 -2.38 -6.25 -6.58
CA PHE A 49 -3.00 -6.84 -7.75
C PHE A 49 -4.16 -6.00 -8.25
N ASN A 50 -4.38 -6.01 -9.57
CA ASN A 50 -5.56 -5.39 -10.15
C ASN A 50 -6.87 -6.18 -9.87
N SER A 51 -6.75 -7.43 -9.42
CA SER A 51 -7.89 -8.28 -9.09
C SER A 51 -7.56 -9.15 -7.88
N ALA A 52 -8.53 -9.31 -6.99
CA ALA A 52 -8.43 -10.16 -5.82
C ALA A 52 -8.07 -11.63 -6.12
N LEU A 53 -8.37 -12.10 -7.34
CA LEU A 53 -8.01 -13.43 -7.83
C LEU A 53 -7.23 -13.28 -9.15
N PRO A 54 -5.92 -12.96 -9.08
CA PRO A 54 -5.08 -12.82 -10.26
C PRO A 54 -4.90 -14.17 -10.99
N ASN A 55 -4.43 -14.11 -12.24
CA ASN A 55 -4.02 -15.31 -12.96
C ASN A 55 -2.83 -15.99 -12.24
N ILE A 56 -2.81 -17.33 -12.24
CA ILE A 56 -1.78 -18.15 -11.61
C ILE A 56 -0.35 -17.74 -12.02
N GLU A 57 -0.14 -17.39 -13.30
CA GLU A 57 1.18 -16.95 -13.78
C GLU A 57 1.63 -15.64 -13.12
N LEU A 58 0.70 -14.69 -12.93
CA LEU A 58 1.00 -13.43 -12.24
C LEU A 58 1.30 -13.67 -10.76
N ILE A 59 0.56 -14.57 -10.12
CA ILE A 59 0.78 -14.95 -8.72
C ILE A 59 2.18 -15.55 -8.57
N LYS A 60 2.52 -16.52 -9.43
CA LYS A 60 3.82 -17.20 -9.42
C LYS A 60 4.97 -16.19 -9.54
N ARG A 61 4.93 -15.33 -10.55
CA ARG A 61 6.00 -14.33 -10.76
C ARG A 61 6.07 -13.27 -9.67
N THR A 62 4.92 -12.83 -9.15
CA THR A 62 4.90 -11.89 -8.02
C THR A 62 5.51 -12.53 -6.77
N ALA A 63 5.20 -13.80 -6.50
CA ALA A 63 5.79 -14.55 -5.39
C ALA A 63 7.30 -14.73 -5.57
N GLU A 64 7.77 -15.01 -6.79
CA GLU A 64 9.21 -15.08 -7.11
C GLU A 64 9.92 -13.74 -6.84
N ILE A 65 9.31 -12.61 -7.24
CA ILE A 65 9.85 -11.27 -6.99
C ILE A 65 9.91 -10.97 -5.50
N LEU A 66 8.83 -11.23 -4.75
CA LEU A 66 8.78 -11.04 -3.29
C LEU A 66 9.77 -11.97 -2.56
N HIS A 67 9.99 -13.18 -3.09
CA HIS A 67 10.94 -14.12 -2.50
C HIS A 67 12.37 -13.57 -2.47
N LYS A 68 12.77 -12.76 -3.47
CA LYS A 68 14.09 -12.10 -3.47
C LYS A 68 14.26 -11.22 -2.22
N LEU A 69 13.25 -10.45 -1.82
CA LEU A 69 13.32 -9.64 -0.60
C LEU A 69 13.55 -10.51 0.64
N LYS A 70 12.85 -11.65 0.70
CA LYS A 70 13.02 -12.63 1.79
C LYS A 70 14.44 -13.23 1.82
N GLU A 71 15.02 -13.58 0.67
CA GLU A 71 16.40 -14.07 0.58
C GLU A 71 17.43 -13.05 1.06
N HIS A 72 17.10 -11.76 0.93
CA HIS A 72 17.91 -10.64 1.40
C HIS A 72 17.56 -10.18 2.83
N ASP A 73 16.70 -10.92 3.55
CA ASP A 73 16.23 -10.56 4.89
C ASP A 73 15.61 -9.13 4.89
N ILE A 74 14.76 -8.82 3.92
CA ILE A 74 13.98 -7.57 3.85
C ILE A 74 12.51 -7.93 4.02
N ASN A 75 11.91 -7.46 5.12
CA ASN A 75 10.50 -7.70 5.41
C ASN A 75 9.60 -6.87 4.48
N VAL A 76 8.44 -7.42 4.13
CA VAL A 76 7.41 -6.72 3.35
C VAL A 76 6.16 -6.58 4.19
N TYR A 77 5.75 -5.35 4.44
CA TYR A 77 4.52 -5.02 5.15
C TYR A 77 3.48 -4.55 4.16
N ILE A 78 2.27 -5.09 4.27
CA ILE A 78 1.21 -4.82 3.30
C ILE A 78 -0.11 -4.48 3.98
N ILE A 79 -0.89 -3.63 3.32
CA ILE A 79 -2.34 -3.52 3.53
C ILE A 79 -3.02 -3.85 2.20
N ALA A 80 -4.26 -4.33 2.26
CA ALA A 80 -5.05 -4.53 1.05
C ALA A 80 -5.57 -3.20 0.50
N GLY A 81 -5.58 -3.05 -0.82
CA GLY A 81 -6.31 -1.97 -1.48
C GLY A 81 -7.69 -2.39 -1.97
N SER A 82 -8.35 -1.48 -2.67
CA SER A 82 -9.71 -1.67 -3.15
C SER A 82 -9.87 -2.80 -4.19
N HIS A 83 -8.79 -3.17 -4.90
CA HIS A 83 -8.77 -4.25 -5.90
C HIS A 83 -8.40 -5.61 -5.31
N ASP A 84 -7.69 -5.64 -4.18
CA ASP A 84 -7.14 -6.86 -3.59
C ASP A 84 -8.20 -7.76 -2.93
N TYR A 85 -9.41 -7.24 -2.70
CA TYR A 85 -10.55 -8.01 -2.17
C TYR A 85 -11.65 -8.26 -3.21
N SER A 86 -12.15 -9.50 -3.19
CA SER A 86 -13.40 -9.83 -3.87
C SER A 86 -14.60 -9.42 -3.01
N SER A 87 -15.78 -9.35 -3.62
CA SER A 87 -17.03 -9.10 -2.88
C SER A 87 -17.34 -10.16 -1.81
N ALA A 88 -16.76 -11.36 -1.94
CA ALA A 88 -16.87 -12.44 -0.96
C ALA A 88 -15.75 -12.42 0.09
N GLY A 89 -14.93 -11.38 0.13
CA GLY A 89 -13.81 -11.23 1.08
C GLY A 89 -12.58 -12.08 0.77
N LYS A 90 -12.57 -12.83 -0.35
CA LYS A 90 -11.37 -13.57 -0.79
C LYS A 90 -10.29 -12.60 -1.26
N THR A 91 -9.04 -12.89 -0.92
CA THR A 91 -7.85 -12.16 -1.36
C THR A 91 -6.68 -13.12 -1.59
N MET A 92 -5.81 -12.78 -2.54
CA MET A 92 -4.54 -13.48 -2.74
C MET A 92 -3.48 -13.07 -1.70
N LEU A 93 -3.66 -11.94 -1.01
CA LEU A 93 -2.69 -11.45 -0.03
C LEU A 93 -2.54 -12.43 1.15
N ASP A 94 -3.64 -13.07 1.58
CA ASP A 94 -3.61 -14.10 2.62
C ASP A 94 -2.70 -15.28 2.24
N VAL A 95 -2.71 -15.68 0.97
CA VAL A 95 -1.86 -16.77 0.48
C VAL A 95 -0.38 -16.36 0.54
N LEU A 96 -0.06 -15.14 0.12
CA LEU A 96 1.29 -14.59 0.20
C LEU A 96 1.77 -14.45 1.65
N GLU A 97 0.88 -14.04 2.56
CA GLU A 97 1.17 -13.95 3.99
C GLU A 97 1.42 -15.34 4.59
N LYS A 98 0.58 -16.34 4.30
CA LYS A 98 0.79 -17.73 4.76
C LYS A 98 2.05 -18.37 4.18
N ALA A 99 2.51 -17.93 3.00
CA ALA A 99 3.80 -18.31 2.45
C ALA A 99 4.99 -17.59 3.13
N GLY A 100 4.71 -16.61 3.99
CA GLY A 100 5.70 -15.78 4.68
C GLY A 100 6.47 -14.89 3.71
N LEU A 101 5.81 -14.37 2.67
CA LEU A 101 6.38 -13.42 1.71
C LEU A 101 6.05 -11.97 2.07
N VAL A 102 4.92 -11.76 2.76
CA VAL A 102 4.44 -10.47 3.24
C VAL A 102 3.84 -10.64 4.63
N GLU A 103 3.69 -9.54 5.37
CA GLU A 103 2.95 -9.47 6.63
C GLU A 103 1.86 -8.41 6.53
N ASN A 104 0.60 -8.79 6.73
CA ASN A 104 -0.51 -7.85 6.71
C ASN A 104 -0.55 -7.08 8.04
N VAL A 105 -0.41 -5.75 7.97
CA VAL A 105 -0.37 -4.91 9.18
C VAL A 105 -1.74 -4.45 9.64
N THR A 106 -2.81 -4.73 8.88
CA THR A 106 -4.18 -4.48 9.34
C THR A 106 -4.64 -5.59 10.30
N LYS A 107 -4.26 -5.44 11.56
CA LYS A 107 -4.61 -6.34 12.66
C LYS A 107 -5.60 -5.64 13.59
N ILE A 108 -6.84 -6.15 13.66
CA ILE A 108 -7.90 -5.57 14.48
C ILE A 108 -8.35 -6.60 15.50
N GLU A 109 -8.26 -6.27 16.78
CA GLU A 109 -8.72 -7.12 17.89
C GLU A 109 -9.61 -6.30 18.80
N GLU A 110 -10.82 -6.81 19.09
CA GLU A 110 -11.80 -6.15 19.96
C GLU A 110 -12.09 -4.67 19.58
N GLY A 111 -12.11 -4.37 18.27
CA GLY A 111 -12.35 -3.02 17.74
C GLY A 111 -11.16 -2.07 17.84
N LYS A 112 -9.99 -2.56 18.26
CA LYS A 112 -8.74 -1.80 18.35
C LYS A 112 -7.80 -2.19 17.25
N LEU A 113 -7.19 -1.19 16.61
CA LEU A 113 -6.11 -1.43 15.67
C LEU A 113 -4.83 -1.78 16.43
N LYS A 114 -4.11 -2.80 15.98
CA LYS A 114 -2.86 -3.28 16.58
C LYS A 114 -1.64 -2.81 15.82
N ILE A 115 -0.50 -2.87 16.49
CA ILE A 115 0.79 -2.47 15.94
C ILE A 115 1.66 -3.69 15.63
N THR A 116 2.34 -3.64 14.50
CA THR A 116 3.37 -4.58 14.09
C THR A 116 4.73 -3.92 14.34
N ILE A 117 5.71 -4.68 14.81
CA ILE A 117 7.05 -4.17 15.10
C ILE A 117 8.04 -4.86 14.19
N ASP A 118 8.68 -4.08 13.32
CA ASP A 118 9.77 -4.56 12.49
C ASP A 118 11.07 -4.71 13.29
N LYS A 119 12.01 -5.52 12.79
CA LYS A 119 13.34 -5.73 13.39
C LYS A 119 14.16 -4.44 13.54
N THR A 120 13.84 -3.39 12.78
CA THR A 120 14.43 -2.05 12.93
C THR A 120 13.86 -1.26 14.12
N ASN A 121 12.95 -1.85 14.90
CA ASN A 121 12.10 -1.21 15.91
C ASN A 121 11.09 -0.20 15.35
N THR A 122 10.87 -0.21 14.03
CA THR A 122 9.82 0.59 13.42
C THR A 122 8.46 -0.02 13.69
N LYS A 123 7.53 0.82 14.13
CA LYS A 123 6.17 0.42 14.48
C LYS A 123 5.23 0.72 13.32
N ILE A 124 4.57 -0.30 12.79
CA ILE A 124 3.79 -0.22 11.57
C ILE A 124 2.38 -0.68 11.87
N SER A 125 1.40 0.12 11.48
CA SER A 125 -0.01 -0.22 11.54
C SER A 125 -0.69 0.34 10.32
N GLY A 126 -1.88 -0.14 9.98
CA GLY A 126 -2.58 0.41 8.82
C GLY A 126 -3.97 -0.16 8.61
N LEU A 127 -4.72 0.50 7.75
CA LEU A 127 -6.06 0.10 7.35
C LEU A 127 -6.14 -0.10 5.84
N PHE A 128 -6.82 -1.17 5.45
CA PHE A 128 -7.10 -1.50 4.06
C PHE A 128 -7.98 -0.45 3.38
N GLY A 129 -8.00 -0.47 2.05
CA GLY A 129 -8.97 0.22 1.21
C GLY A 129 -10.06 -0.73 0.73
N LEU A 130 -11.31 -0.25 0.60
CA LEU A 130 -12.41 -1.03 0.05
C LEU A 130 -13.05 -0.30 -1.11
N LYS A 131 -13.68 -1.07 -2.02
CA LYS A 131 -14.42 -0.49 -3.14
C LYS A 131 -15.53 0.43 -2.63
N GLY A 132 -15.69 1.58 -3.29
CA GLY A 132 -16.74 2.54 -2.99
C GLY A 132 -16.56 3.29 -1.67
N GLY A 133 -15.36 3.30 -1.08
CA GLY A 133 -15.08 4.05 0.14
C GLY A 133 -15.67 3.41 1.41
N LEU A 134 -15.97 2.11 1.37
CA LEU A 134 -16.57 1.40 2.51
C LEU A 134 -15.63 1.33 3.72
N GLU A 135 -14.32 1.45 3.51
CA GLU A 135 -13.30 1.51 4.56
C GLU A 135 -13.48 2.71 5.49
N LYS A 136 -14.08 3.82 5.02
CA LYS A 136 -14.31 5.03 5.82
C LYS A 136 -15.06 4.75 7.13
N LYS A 137 -15.93 3.75 7.15
CA LYS A 137 -16.65 3.32 8.36
C LYS A 137 -15.71 2.76 9.44
N TYR A 138 -14.59 2.16 9.04
CA TYR A 138 -13.59 1.64 9.97
C TYR A 138 -12.82 2.78 10.65
N TYR A 139 -12.47 3.83 9.89
CA TYR A 139 -11.88 5.06 10.47
C TYR A 139 -12.77 5.76 11.48
N GLN A 140 -14.09 5.57 11.40
CA GLN A 140 -15.05 6.17 12.33
C GLN A 140 -15.28 5.32 13.58
N ASN A 141 -15.20 3.99 13.45
CA ASN A 141 -15.65 3.06 14.49
C ASN A 141 -14.51 2.39 15.26
N LEU A 142 -13.29 2.37 14.71
CA LEU A 142 -12.14 1.77 15.37
C LEU A 142 -11.56 2.69 16.43
N ASP A 143 -11.08 2.08 17.50
CA ASP A 143 -10.28 2.74 18.53
C ASP A 143 -8.80 2.71 18.14
N PHE A 144 -8.23 3.89 17.94
CA PHE A 144 -6.82 4.08 17.59
C PHE A 144 -5.93 4.39 18.79
N SER A 145 -6.49 4.50 20.01
CA SER A 145 -5.75 4.95 21.19
C SER A 145 -4.49 4.12 21.46
N GLU A 146 -4.53 2.80 21.21
CA GLU A 146 -3.39 1.90 21.37
C GLU A 146 -2.23 2.31 20.45
N VAL A 147 -2.48 2.45 19.14
CA VAL A 147 -1.44 2.82 18.17
C VAL A 147 -1.03 4.30 18.28
N GLU A 148 -1.93 5.18 18.70
CA GLU A 148 -1.65 6.60 18.93
C GLU A 148 -0.73 6.80 20.15
N ASN A 149 -0.91 6.02 21.22
CA ASN A 149 -0.12 6.12 22.45
C ASN A 149 1.26 5.45 22.36
N GLU A 150 1.50 4.64 21.33
CA GLU A 150 2.80 4.04 21.10
C GLU A 150 3.91 5.08 20.88
N THR A 151 5.11 4.76 21.36
CA THR A 151 6.30 5.62 21.31
C THR A 151 7.24 5.23 20.16
N GLY A 152 8.25 6.05 19.86
CA GLY A 152 9.23 5.74 18.80
C GLY A 152 8.75 6.12 17.39
N PHE A 153 9.43 5.59 16.37
CA PHE A 153 9.13 5.90 14.98
C PHE A 153 7.96 5.04 14.48
N LYS A 154 6.88 5.68 14.07
CA LYS A 154 5.64 5.01 13.67
C LYS A 154 5.24 5.33 12.23
N ILE A 155 4.79 4.32 11.52
CA ILE A 155 4.24 4.39 10.18
C ILE A 155 2.77 3.96 10.20
N PHE A 156 1.90 4.78 9.62
CA PHE A 156 0.51 4.42 9.38
C PHE A 156 0.29 4.20 7.87
N MET A 157 -0.06 2.98 7.47
CA MET A 157 -0.39 2.64 6.09
C MET A 157 -1.89 2.82 5.86
N PHE A 158 -2.28 3.39 4.71
CA PHE A 158 -3.67 3.56 4.34
C PHE A 158 -3.88 3.52 2.82
N HIS A 159 -5.08 3.15 2.40
CA HIS A 159 -5.45 3.10 0.99
C HIS A 159 -6.84 3.73 0.80
N THR A 160 -6.89 5.06 0.74
CA THR A 160 -8.11 5.84 0.54
C THR A 160 -7.79 7.21 -0.05
N THR A 161 -8.79 7.86 -0.67
CA THR A 161 -8.66 9.25 -1.13
C THR A 161 -8.80 10.20 0.06
N LEU A 162 -7.94 11.21 0.19
CA LEU A 162 -8.07 12.26 1.21
C LEU A 162 -8.66 13.54 0.60
N ASN A 163 -9.66 14.15 1.25
CA ASN A 163 -10.38 15.32 0.72
C ASN A 163 -9.48 16.53 0.49
N GLU A 164 -8.52 16.72 1.39
CA GLU A 164 -7.55 17.80 1.38
C GLU A 164 -6.55 17.65 0.23
N PHE A 165 -6.37 16.43 -0.29
CA PHE A 165 -5.32 16.07 -1.24
C PHE A 165 -5.91 15.32 -2.44
N LYS A 166 -6.81 15.99 -3.17
CA LYS A 166 -7.41 15.44 -4.39
C LYS A 166 -6.79 16.10 -5.62
N PRO A 167 -6.31 15.32 -6.61
CA PRO A 167 -6.04 15.87 -7.93
C PRO A 167 -7.35 16.44 -8.51
N LYS A 168 -7.24 17.40 -9.43
CA LYS A 168 -8.40 18.09 -10.02
C LYS A 168 -9.45 17.13 -10.57
N ASP A 169 -9.01 16.02 -11.15
CA ASP A 169 -9.90 15.03 -11.75
C ASP A 169 -10.69 14.19 -10.74
N LEU A 170 -10.30 14.23 -9.45
CA LEU A 170 -10.98 13.54 -8.36
C LEU A 170 -11.70 14.51 -7.40
N GLU A 171 -11.80 15.80 -7.73
CA GLU A 171 -12.38 16.82 -6.83
C GLU A 171 -13.83 16.50 -6.41
N TYR A 172 -14.60 15.86 -7.30
CA TYR A 172 -15.99 15.44 -7.06
C TYR A 172 -16.13 14.13 -6.30
N VAL A 173 -15.05 13.36 -6.16
CA VAL A 173 -15.06 12.12 -5.37
C VAL A 173 -14.97 12.50 -3.90
N GLU A 174 -15.92 12.02 -3.09
CA GLU A 174 -15.85 12.18 -1.65
C GLU A 174 -14.69 11.34 -1.12
N GLY A 175 -13.71 11.98 -0.48
CA GLY A 175 -12.60 11.33 0.22
C GLY A 175 -12.87 11.20 1.73
N LEU A 176 -11.89 10.68 2.46
CA LEU A 176 -11.80 10.75 3.91
C LEU A 176 -11.20 12.12 4.29
N GLU A 177 -11.70 12.74 5.36
CA GLU A 177 -11.03 13.92 5.93
C GLU A 177 -9.69 13.49 6.55
N LEU A 178 -8.60 14.19 6.26
CA LEU A 178 -7.27 13.91 6.76
C LEU A 178 -7.23 13.74 8.29
N LYS A 179 -8.00 14.57 9.00
CA LYS A 179 -8.13 14.53 10.47
C LYS A 179 -8.72 13.23 11.05
N LYS A 180 -9.26 12.35 10.20
CA LYS A 180 -9.76 11.03 10.58
C LYS A 180 -8.67 9.96 10.59
N LEU A 181 -7.49 10.25 10.03
CA LEU A 181 -6.32 9.39 10.21
C LEU A 181 -5.85 9.45 11.67
N PRO A 182 -5.35 8.34 12.24
CA PRO A 182 -4.86 8.34 13.61
C PRO A 182 -3.65 9.27 13.76
N LYS A 183 -3.52 9.88 14.93
CA LYS A 183 -2.50 10.90 15.20
C LYS A 183 -1.19 10.30 15.70
N ASN A 184 -0.19 11.16 15.86
CA ASN A 184 1.07 10.86 16.48
C ASN A 184 1.93 9.84 15.69
N PHE A 185 1.76 9.75 14.37
CA PHE A 185 2.67 8.99 13.47
C PHE A 185 3.71 9.90 12.83
N ASN A 186 4.82 9.32 12.39
CA ASN A 186 5.92 10.04 11.74
C ASN A 186 5.78 10.02 10.22
N TYR A 187 5.18 8.96 9.67
CA TYR A 187 4.97 8.78 8.25
C TYR A 187 3.61 8.13 8.00
N TYR A 188 2.85 8.68 7.06
CA TYR A 188 1.56 8.18 6.63
C TYR A 188 1.71 7.73 5.17
N ALA A 189 1.78 6.40 5.00
CA ALA A 189 2.02 5.74 3.73
C ALA A 189 0.67 5.50 3.00
N GLY A 190 0.31 6.41 2.10
CA GLY A 190 -0.92 6.36 1.33
C GLY A 190 -0.78 5.64 -0.01
N GLY A 191 -1.79 4.86 -0.41
CA GLY A 191 -2.03 4.42 -1.79
C GLY A 191 -3.36 4.95 -2.34
N HIS A 192 -3.92 4.34 -3.37
CA HIS A 192 -5.23 4.63 -4.01
C HIS A 192 -5.23 5.82 -4.97
N VAL A 193 -4.53 6.89 -4.62
CA VAL A 193 -4.38 8.07 -5.51
C VAL A 193 -3.10 7.88 -6.33
N HIS A 194 -3.24 7.68 -7.63
CA HIS A 194 -2.12 7.40 -8.54
C HIS A 194 -1.20 8.62 -8.82
N TYR A 195 -1.37 9.72 -8.10
CA TYR A 195 -0.56 10.94 -8.22
C TYR A 195 0.45 11.00 -7.07
N ILE A 196 1.67 11.43 -7.39
CA ILE A 196 2.69 11.72 -6.37
C ILE A 196 2.23 12.91 -5.55
N TYR A 197 2.22 12.76 -4.23
CA TYR A 197 1.89 13.81 -3.30
C TYR A 197 2.70 13.69 -2.01
N GLU A 198 3.13 14.83 -1.47
CA GLU A 198 3.69 14.93 -0.12
C GLU A 198 3.05 16.13 0.61
N GLY A 199 2.65 15.92 1.85
CA GLY A 199 2.12 16.96 2.74
C GLY A 199 2.42 16.68 4.20
N ASP A 200 2.05 17.63 5.07
CA ASP A 200 2.20 17.51 6.52
C ASP A 200 0.87 17.14 7.18
N TYR A 201 0.93 16.27 8.19
CA TYR A 201 -0.21 15.97 9.07
C TYR A 201 0.28 15.67 10.49
N ASP A 202 -0.29 16.37 11.47
CA ASP A 202 0.11 16.28 12.87
C ASP A 202 1.63 16.50 13.03
N LYS A 203 2.40 15.49 13.43
CA LYS A 203 3.86 15.55 13.54
C LYS A 203 4.62 14.88 12.37
N GLY A 204 3.89 14.36 11.37
CA GLY A 204 4.42 13.46 10.35
C GLY A 204 4.16 13.92 8.92
N LYS A 205 4.68 13.13 7.98
CA LYS A 205 4.50 13.33 6.53
C LYS A 205 3.45 12.41 5.97
N VAL A 206 2.53 12.93 5.17
CA VAL A 206 1.58 12.16 4.36
C VAL A 206 2.11 12.06 2.95
N VAL A 207 2.27 10.85 2.45
CA VAL A 207 2.88 10.60 1.15
C VAL A 207 2.02 9.64 0.36
N PHE A 208 1.75 10.00 -0.89
CA PHE A 208 1.28 9.07 -1.92
C PHE A 208 2.42 8.91 -2.93
N PRO A 209 2.89 7.68 -3.19
CA PRO A 209 3.97 7.43 -4.12
C PRO A 209 3.50 7.50 -5.57
N GLY A 210 2.18 7.58 -5.81
CA GLY A 210 1.58 7.40 -7.12
C GLY A 210 1.57 5.94 -7.55
N ALA A 211 1.21 5.69 -8.82
CA ALA A 211 1.22 4.35 -9.38
C ALA A 211 2.65 3.90 -9.71
N LEU A 212 2.99 2.67 -9.32
CA LEU A 212 4.30 2.08 -9.67
C LEU A 212 4.51 1.93 -11.18
N PHE A 213 3.41 1.74 -11.91
CA PHE A 213 3.36 1.80 -13.36
C PHE A 213 1.99 2.36 -13.76
N PRO A 214 1.91 3.31 -14.71
CA PRO A 214 0.63 3.83 -15.18
C PRO A 214 -0.35 2.70 -15.54
N ASN A 215 -1.57 2.76 -15.01
CA ASN A 215 -2.53 1.65 -15.05
C ASN A 215 -3.61 1.85 -16.13
N ASN A 216 -3.58 2.95 -16.86
CA ASN A 216 -4.41 3.20 -18.03
C ASN A 216 -3.71 4.19 -19.00
N PHE A 217 -4.29 4.37 -20.19
CA PHE A 217 -3.68 5.23 -21.22
C PHE A 217 -3.58 6.69 -20.81
N LYS A 218 -4.56 7.20 -20.04
CA LYS A 218 -4.53 8.58 -19.55
C LYS A 218 -3.34 8.78 -18.61
N GLU A 219 -3.15 7.89 -17.63
CA GLU A 219 -1.99 7.94 -16.73
C GLU A 219 -0.67 7.80 -17.47
N LEU A 220 -0.62 6.97 -18.51
CA LEU A 220 0.59 6.80 -19.31
C LEU A 220 0.98 8.10 -20.02
N GLU A 221 0.00 8.82 -20.57
CA GLU A 221 0.19 10.12 -21.21
C GLU A 221 0.54 11.22 -20.20
N GLU A 222 -0.09 11.22 -19.02
CA GLU A 222 0.12 12.25 -17.99
C GLU A 222 1.44 12.06 -17.21
N PHE A 223 1.72 10.84 -16.75
CA PHE A 223 2.82 10.59 -15.82
C PHE A 223 4.15 10.30 -16.52
N ASN A 224 4.11 9.76 -17.75
CA ASN A 224 5.26 9.31 -18.56
C ASN A 224 6.12 8.19 -17.93
N HIS A 225 6.17 8.06 -16.60
CA HIS A 225 6.85 7.02 -15.84
C HIS A 225 6.05 6.68 -14.57
N GLY A 226 6.42 5.57 -13.91
CA GLY A 226 5.91 5.25 -12.57
C GLY A 226 6.82 5.76 -11.45
N SER A 227 6.43 5.54 -10.20
CA SER A 227 7.15 6.01 -9.00
C SER A 227 6.87 5.14 -7.77
N PHE A 228 7.80 5.17 -6.81
CA PHE A 228 7.69 4.60 -5.46
C PHE A 228 8.77 5.18 -4.53
#